data_AF-A0A4R0FFD1-F1
#
_entry.id   AF-A0A4R0FFD1-F1
#
_cell.length_a   1.000
_cell.length_b   1.000
_cell.length_c   1.000
_cell.angle_alpha   90.00
_cell.angle_beta   90.00
_cell.angle_gamma   90.00
#
_symmetry.space_group_name_H-M   'P 1'
#
loop_
_entity.id
_entity.type
_entity.pdbx_description
1 polymer ?
#
loop_
_entity_poly.entity_id
_entity_poly.type
_entity_poly.pdbx_seq_one_letter_code
_entity_poly.pdbx_strand_id
1 'polypeptide(L)'
;MQSQFKHKLAFIAQKKMTRKFILVFLLTFQAIYIFAEPPPKATWYRYYDSKGIANISTSVTPNHIRHGYEALDRNMQVIQRNRAYDTEADIKKAPLRAAQARQNAADLKLKTAYTNSDVAATKRNDALVHIKKQIAFQQDQLKQLQNDRISFKRQQIEYLRKAENVPTSLKNNLDNNQKNIESKKESINSLQIHYRNTQAQYDRIITRLKALE
;
A
#
# COMPACT_ATOMS: atom_id res chain seq x y z
N MET A 1 20.37 64.85 33.65
CA MET A 1 19.11 64.12 33.93
C MET A 1 17.98 64.30 32.90
N GLN A 2 18.03 65.24 31.95
CA GLN A 2 16.91 65.48 31.02
C GLN A 2 16.79 64.51 29.83
N SER A 3 17.84 63.75 29.49
CA SER A 3 17.86 62.88 28.30
C SER A 3 17.08 61.56 28.49
N GLN A 4 17.06 60.99 29.69
CA GLN A 4 16.40 59.70 29.94
C GLN A 4 14.87 59.81 30.06
N PHE A 5 14.36 60.98 30.47
CA PHE A 5 12.92 61.22 30.59
C PHE A 5 12.23 61.36 29.23
N LYS A 6 12.90 62.01 28.27
CA LYS A 6 12.40 62.18 26.89
C LYS A 6 12.30 60.84 26.14
N HIS A 7 13.28 59.93 26.32
CA HIS A 7 13.21 58.59 25.74
C HIS A 7 12.10 57.71 26.33
N LYS A 8 11.86 57.78 27.65
CA LYS A 8 10.75 57.03 28.27
C LYS A 8 9.37 57.52 27.82
N LEU A 9 9.18 58.83 27.63
CA LEU A 9 7.93 59.40 27.12
C LEU A 9 7.66 59.01 25.66
N ALA A 10 8.68 59.04 24.80
CA ALA A 10 8.57 58.61 23.40
C ALA A 10 8.16 57.13 23.28
N PHE A 11 8.75 56.26 24.11
CA PHE A 11 8.43 54.83 24.11
C PHE A 11 6.99 54.53 24.59
N ILE A 12 6.50 55.26 25.59
CA ILE A 12 5.11 55.11 26.10
C ILE A 12 4.09 55.64 25.08
N ALA A 13 4.39 56.73 24.39
CA ALA A 13 3.54 57.28 23.32
C ALA A 13 3.47 56.33 22.11
N GLN A 14 4.61 55.77 21.69
CA GLN A 14 4.69 54.79 20.60
C GLN A 14 3.93 53.50 20.94
N LYS A 15 4.04 53.00 22.19
CA LYS A 15 3.31 51.81 22.66
C LYS A 15 1.78 52.03 22.78
N LYS A 16 1.31 53.26 23.05
CA LYS A 16 -0.13 53.61 23.03
C LYS A 16 -0.67 53.77 21.60
N MET A 17 0.11 54.35 20.69
CA MET A 17 -0.24 54.49 19.27
C MET A 17 -0.35 53.11 18.59
N THR A 18 0.61 52.20 18.81
CA THR A 18 0.55 50.85 18.24
C THR A 18 -0.62 50.04 18.78
N ARG A 19 -0.97 50.17 20.06
CA ARG A 19 -2.15 49.49 20.65
C ARG A 19 -3.46 49.97 20.05
N LYS A 20 -3.61 51.28 19.77
CA LYS A 20 -4.79 51.84 19.10
C LYS A 20 -4.87 51.43 17.62
N PHE A 21 -3.75 51.42 16.91
CA PHE A 21 -3.68 50.92 15.53
C PHE A 21 -3.99 49.42 15.44
N ILE A 22 -3.50 48.60 16.38
CA ILE A 22 -3.82 47.17 16.45
C ILE A 22 -5.31 46.95 16.73
N LEU A 23 -5.92 47.75 17.62
CA LEU A 23 -7.36 47.65 17.93
C LEU A 23 -8.26 48.08 16.76
N VAL A 24 -7.87 49.13 16.03
CA VAL A 24 -8.59 49.57 14.82
C VAL A 24 -8.44 48.56 13.69
N PHE A 25 -7.25 48.00 13.49
CA PHE A 25 -7.01 46.96 12.49
C PHE A 25 -7.82 45.67 12.79
N LEU A 26 -7.94 45.30 14.08
CA LEU A 26 -8.76 44.16 14.52
C LEU A 26 -10.27 44.41 14.34
N LEU A 27 -10.73 45.64 14.53
CA LEU A 27 -12.14 46.04 14.33
C LEU A 27 -12.52 46.14 12.84
N THR A 28 -11.59 46.55 11.97
CA THR A 28 -11.84 46.56 10.51
C THR A 28 -11.82 45.18 9.87
N PHE A 29 -11.18 44.19 10.50
CA PHE A 29 -11.11 42.82 9.98
C PHE A 29 -12.38 41.97 10.26
N GLN A 30 -13.27 42.45 11.13
CA GLN A 30 -14.48 41.71 11.56
C GLN A 30 -15.74 42.08 10.75
N ALA A 31 -15.67 43.01 9.80
CA ALA A 31 -16.84 43.59 9.13
C ALA A 31 -17.17 42.99 7.75
N ILE A 32 -16.55 41.87 7.35
CA ILE A 32 -16.85 41.21 6.07
C ILE A 32 -17.38 39.80 6.33
N TYR A 33 -18.50 39.72 7.05
CA TYR A 33 -19.39 38.57 6.91
C TYR A 33 -20.38 38.91 5.80
N ILE A 34 -19.95 38.65 4.57
CA ILE A 34 -20.83 38.66 3.40
C ILE A 34 -21.99 37.70 3.72
N PHE A 35 -23.22 38.18 3.56
CA PHE A 35 -24.41 37.34 3.49
C PHE A 35 -24.20 36.32 2.35
N ALA A 36 -23.67 35.15 2.67
CA ALA A 36 -23.68 34.02 1.77
C ALA A 36 -25.10 33.48 1.76
N GLU A 37 -25.88 33.83 0.74
CA GLU A 37 -27.14 33.12 0.47
C GLU A 37 -26.81 31.62 0.37
N PRO A 38 -27.57 30.76 1.06
CA PRO A 38 -27.33 29.32 1.00
C PRO A 38 -27.37 28.88 -0.47
N PRO A 39 -26.45 28.02 -0.92
CA PRO A 39 -26.40 27.59 -2.30
C PRO A 39 -27.78 27.07 -2.71
N PRO A 40 -28.29 27.47 -3.90
CA PRO A 40 -29.64 27.16 -4.30
C PRO A 40 -29.82 25.63 -4.30
N LYS A 41 -30.78 25.16 -3.49
CA LYS A 41 -31.01 23.73 -3.27
C LYS A 41 -32.06 23.21 -4.25
N ALA A 42 -31.74 22.11 -4.91
CA ALA A 42 -32.67 21.39 -5.76
C ALA A 42 -33.91 20.96 -4.96
N THR A 43 -35.08 21.42 -5.40
CA THR A 43 -36.40 21.07 -4.87
C THR A 43 -37.14 20.14 -5.82
N TRP A 44 -36.96 20.33 -7.13
CA TRP A 44 -37.52 19.47 -8.16
C TRP A 44 -36.49 19.09 -9.21
N TYR A 45 -36.79 18.03 -9.93
CA TYR A 45 -36.02 17.53 -11.06
C TYR A 45 -36.96 17.42 -12.24
N ARG A 46 -36.52 17.90 -13.41
CA ARG A 46 -37.30 17.85 -14.64
C ARG A 46 -36.52 17.18 -15.74
N TYR A 47 -37.16 16.29 -16.48
CA TYR A 47 -36.64 15.83 -17.76
C TYR A 47 -37.67 16.03 -18.87
N TYR A 48 -37.20 15.98 -20.11
CA TYR A 48 -38.04 15.99 -21.29
C TYR A 48 -38.04 14.58 -21.88
N ASP A 49 -39.22 14.03 -22.12
CA ASP A 49 -39.34 12.75 -22.82
C ASP A 49 -39.07 12.91 -24.33
N SER A 50 -39.13 11.82 -25.08
CA SER A 50 -38.91 11.85 -26.55
C SER A 50 -39.94 12.69 -27.32
N LYS A 51 -41.07 13.06 -26.69
CA LYS A 51 -42.10 13.94 -27.26
C LYS A 51 -41.94 15.40 -26.82
N GLY A 52 -40.91 15.71 -26.04
CA GLY A 52 -40.67 17.05 -25.51
C GLY A 52 -41.56 17.42 -24.31
N ILE A 53 -42.23 16.46 -23.68
CA ILE A 53 -43.12 16.71 -22.54
C ILE A 53 -42.27 16.78 -21.27
N ALA A 54 -42.43 17.88 -20.53
CA ALA A 54 -41.76 18.10 -19.25
C ALA A 54 -42.37 17.19 -18.17
N ASN A 55 -41.54 16.32 -17.60
CA ASN A 55 -41.90 15.47 -16.48
C ASN A 55 -41.12 15.93 -15.25
N ILE A 56 -41.81 16.23 -14.15
CA ILE A 56 -41.21 16.81 -12.94
C ILE A 56 -41.43 15.87 -11.76
N SER A 57 -40.39 15.63 -10.96
CA SER A 57 -40.49 14.90 -9.69
C SER A 57 -39.62 15.53 -8.60
N THR A 58 -39.89 15.19 -7.35
CA THR A 58 -39.11 15.64 -6.19
C THR A 58 -37.80 14.85 -6.01
N SER A 59 -37.62 13.76 -6.75
CA SER A 59 -36.42 12.93 -6.76
C SER A 59 -35.98 12.56 -8.18
N VAL A 60 -34.70 12.25 -8.37
CA VAL A 60 -34.15 11.82 -9.67
C VAL A 60 -34.57 10.37 -9.94
N THR A 61 -35.31 10.13 -11.02
CA THR A 61 -35.72 8.78 -11.43
C THR A 61 -34.83 8.23 -12.56
N PRO A 62 -34.85 6.92 -12.87
CA PRO A 62 -34.09 6.37 -13.99
C PRO A 62 -34.37 7.06 -15.35
N ASN A 63 -35.59 7.57 -15.57
CA ASN A 63 -35.93 8.33 -16.78
C ASN A 63 -35.21 9.68 -16.83
N HIS A 64 -35.05 10.35 -15.68
CA HIS A 64 -34.25 11.58 -15.59
C HIS A 64 -32.80 11.31 -16.00
N ILE A 65 -32.22 10.21 -15.51
CA ILE A 65 -30.85 9.80 -15.85
C ILE A 65 -30.74 9.49 -17.35
N ARG A 66 -31.72 8.76 -17.91
CA ARG A 66 -31.74 8.38 -19.32
C ARG A 66 -31.84 9.56 -20.27
N HIS A 67 -32.71 10.52 -19.99
CA HIS A 67 -32.96 11.66 -20.89
C HIS A 67 -32.10 12.89 -20.57
N GLY A 68 -31.41 12.88 -19.44
CA GLY A 68 -30.84 14.09 -18.86
C GLY A 68 -31.93 14.87 -18.15
N TYR A 69 -31.54 15.66 -17.16
CA TYR A 69 -32.49 16.38 -16.33
C TYR A 69 -31.94 17.71 -15.87
N GLU A 70 -32.85 18.57 -15.48
CA GLU A 70 -32.57 19.86 -14.87
C GLU A 70 -32.98 19.79 -13.40
N ALA A 71 -32.08 20.20 -12.51
CA ALA A 71 -32.42 20.44 -11.12
C ALA A 71 -32.99 21.87 -11.01
N LEU A 72 -34.10 22.00 -10.31
CA LEU A 72 -34.85 23.25 -10.16
C LEU A 72 -34.92 23.66 -8.69
N ASP A 73 -34.85 24.96 -8.42
CA ASP A 73 -35.10 25.53 -7.10
C ASP A 73 -36.61 25.60 -6.77
N ARG A 74 -36.96 26.17 -5.61
CA ARG A 74 -38.36 26.38 -5.17
C ARG A 74 -39.20 27.29 -6.06
N ASN A 75 -38.56 28.06 -6.93
CA ASN A 75 -39.21 28.98 -7.86
C ASN A 75 -39.29 28.39 -9.28
N MET A 76 -39.03 27.10 -9.45
CA MET A 76 -38.97 26.42 -10.75
C MET A 76 -37.89 26.98 -11.69
N GLN A 77 -36.84 27.58 -11.14
CA GLN A 77 -35.68 28.06 -11.89
C GLN A 77 -34.63 26.96 -11.99
N VAL A 78 -34.04 26.79 -13.18
CA VAL A 78 -33.00 25.78 -13.41
C VAL A 78 -31.71 26.21 -12.74
N ILE A 79 -31.22 25.40 -11.81
CA ILE A 79 -29.98 25.65 -11.08
C ILE A 79 -28.83 24.76 -11.56
N GLN A 80 -29.15 23.61 -12.17
CA GLN A 80 -28.17 22.70 -12.75
C GLN A 80 -28.77 21.91 -13.91
N ARG A 81 -27.96 21.66 -14.96
CA ARG A 81 -28.31 20.78 -16.08
C ARG A 81 -27.41 19.56 -16.10
N ASN A 82 -28.01 18.37 -16.04
CA ASN A 82 -27.35 17.08 -16.10
C ASN A 82 -27.63 16.44 -17.47
N ARG A 83 -26.57 15.99 -18.13
CA ARG A 83 -26.68 15.34 -19.44
C ARG A 83 -27.33 13.97 -19.31
N ALA A 84 -27.93 13.51 -20.41
CA ALA A 84 -28.36 12.13 -20.56
C ALA A 84 -27.21 11.16 -20.30
N TYR A 85 -27.53 10.05 -19.65
CA TYR A 85 -26.57 8.99 -19.40
C TYR A 85 -26.16 8.30 -20.71
N ASP A 86 -24.87 8.32 -20.97
CA ASP A 86 -24.26 7.67 -22.13
C ASP A 86 -23.88 6.23 -21.78
N THR A 87 -24.75 5.30 -22.17
CA THR A 87 -24.53 3.86 -21.96
C THR A 87 -23.30 3.35 -22.69
N GLU A 88 -23.01 3.85 -23.89
CA GLU A 88 -21.87 3.38 -24.69
C GLU A 88 -20.54 3.83 -24.10
N ALA A 89 -20.45 5.08 -23.67
CA ALA A 89 -19.28 5.59 -22.97
C ALA A 89 -19.06 4.88 -21.63
N ASP A 90 -20.14 4.53 -20.91
CA ASP A 90 -20.02 3.78 -19.66
C ASP A 90 -19.53 2.35 -19.89
N ILE A 91 -20.05 1.64 -20.90
CA ILE A 91 -19.58 0.30 -21.28
C ILE A 91 -18.09 0.35 -21.65
N LYS A 92 -17.67 1.36 -22.42
CA LYS A 92 -16.25 1.55 -22.78
C LYS A 92 -15.36 1.81 -21.56
N LYS A 93 -15.87 2.53 -20.55
CA LYS A 93 -15.13 2.83 -19.31
C LYS A 93 -15.24 1.75 -18.24
N ALA A 94 -16.21 0.83 -18.35
CA ALA A 94 -16.42 -0.27 -17.41
C ALA A 94 -15.15 -1.11 -17.14
N PRO A 95 -14.36 -1.55 -18.14
CA PRO A 95 -13.15 -2.32 -17.86
C PRO A 95 -12.10 -1.53 -17.08
N LEU A 96 -11.92 -0.24 -17.41
CA LEU A 96 -11.00 0.65 -16.68
C LEU A 96 -11.46 0.82 -15.22
N ARG A 97 -12.76 1.05 -15.00
CA ARG A 97 -13.35 1.18 -13.67
C ARG A 97 -13.17 -0.10 -12.85
N ALA A 98 -13.40 -1.26 -13.47
CA ALA A 98 -13.21 -2.56 -12.84
C ALA A 98 -11.73 -2.82 -12.49
N ALA A 99 -10.80 -2.45 -13.38
CA ALA A 99 -9.37 -2.55 -13.12
C ALA A 99 -8.94 -1.66 -11.96
N GLN A 100 -9.40 -0.40 -11.92
CA GLN A 100 -9.12 0.52 -10.82
C GLN A 100 -9.68 0.00 -9.49
N ALA A 101 -10.91 -0.52 -9.49
CA ALA A 101 -11.52 -1.09 -8.29
C ALA A 101 -10.73 -2.29 -7.77
N ARG A 102 -10.25 -3.18 -8.66
CA ARG A 102 -9.37 -4.30 -8.29
C ARG A 102 -8.05 -3.82 -7.71
N GLN A 103 -7.43 -2.80 -8.32
CA GLN A 103 -6.18 -2.23 -7.82
C GLN A 103 -6.37 -1.62 -6.43
N ASN A 104 -7.41 -0.81 -6.24
CA ASN A 104 -7.72 -0.20 -4.95
C ASN A 104 -7.99 -1.26 -3.87
N ALA A 105 -8.70 -2.34 -4.22
CA ALA A 105 -8.94 -3.46 -3.29
C ALA A 105 -7.64 -4.20 -2.94
N ALA A 106 -6.75 -4.41 -3.91
CA ALA A 106 -5.43 -5.01 -3.67
C ALA A 106 -4.56 -4.13 -2.77
N ASP A 107 -4.54 -2.81 -3.01
CA ASP A 107 -3.79 -1.84 -2.22
C ASP A 107 -4.31 -1.77 -0.78
N LEU A 108 -5.63 -1.75 -0.61
CA LEU A 108 -6.26 -1.81 0.71
C LEU A 108 -5.85 -3.08 1.45
N LYS A 109 -5.87 -4.23 0.76
CA LYS A 109 -5.41 -5.50 1.33
C LYS A 109 -3.94 -5.45 1.78
N LEU A 110 -3.07 -4.82 0.99
CA LEU A 110 -1.66 -4.63 1.37
C LEU A 110 -1.52 -3.73 2.61
N LYS A 111 -2.23 -2.60 2.65
CA LYS A 111 -2.25 -1.70 3.81
C LYS A 111 -2.79 -2.39 5.06
N THR A 112 -3.83 -3.21 4.95
CA THR A 112 -4.35 -3.98 6.09
C THR A 112 -3.36 -5.04 6.58
N ALA A 113 -2.65 -5.71 5.67
CA ALA A 113 -1.73 -6.80 6.03
C ALA A 113 -0.40 -6.30 6.65
N TYR A 114 0.09 -5.15 6.19
CA TYR A 114 1.42 -4.65 6.54
C TYR A 114 1.42 -3.30 7.23
N THR A 115 0.31 -2.55 7.24
CA THR A 115 0.22 -1.16 7.72
C THR A 115 1.04 -0.18 6.89
N ASN A 116 2.36 -0.36 6.82
CA ASN A 116 3.31 0.47 6.07
C ASN A 116 4.48 -0.36 5.50
N SER A 117 5.35 0.28 4.72
CA SER A 117 6.48 -0.31 4.04
C SER A 117 7.57 -0.81 4.99
N ASP A 118 7.76 -0.14 6.13
CA ASP A 118 8.74 -0.53 7.16
C ASP A 118 8.38 -1.83 7.89
N VAL A 119 7.10 -2.01 8.22
CA VAL A 119 6.60 -3.25 8.81
C VAL A 119 6.71 -4.41 7.80
N ALA A 120 6.45 -4.16 6.52
CA ALA A 120 6.70 -5.15 5.46
C ALA A 120 8.19 -5.51 5.35
N ALA A 121 9.10 -4.53 5.45
CA ALA A 121 10.54 -4.77 5.45
C ALA A 121 11.00 -5.58 6.67
N THR A 122 10.43 -5.32 7.84
CA THR A 122 10.70 -6.09 9.06
C THR A 122 10.28 -7.55 8.90
N LYS A 123 9.04 -7.79 8.45
CA LYS A 123 8.53 -9.15 8.19
C LYS A 123 9.35 -9.91 7.14
N ARG A 124 9.81 -9.22 6.09
CA ARG A 124 10.75 -9.78 5.11
C ARG A 124 12.02 -10.25 5.81
N ASN A 125 12.67 -9.38 6.59
CA ASN A 125 13.94 -9.68 7.23
C ASN A 125 13.80 -10.88 8.19
N ASP A 126 12.73 -10.94 8.97
CA ASP A 126 12.43 -12.07 9.87
C ASP A 126 12.28 -13.39 9.11
N ALA A 127 11.50 -13.38 8.02
CA ALA A 127 11.30 -14.55 7.16
C ALA A 127 12.63 -15.01 6.54
N LEU A 128 13.43 -14.08 6.02
CA LEU A 128 14.73 -14.39 5.40
C LEU A 128 15.73 -14.92 6.43
N VAL A 129 15.74 -14.40 7.66
CA VAL A 129 16.57 -14.91 8.76
C VAL A 129 16.19 -16.35 9.09
N HIS A 130 14.90 -16.67 9.16
CA HIS A 130 14.43 -18.03 9.41
C HIS A 130 14.89 -19.00 8.32
N ILE A 131 14.70 -18.66 7.04
CA ILE A 131 15.14 -19.49 5.90
C ILE A 131 16.66 -19.65 5.93
N LYS A 132 17.41 -18.59 6.23
CA LYS A 132 18.87 -18.64 6.34
C LYS A 132 19.34 -19.58 7.45
N LYS A 133 18.67 -19.57 8.61
CA LYS A 133 18.94 -20.53 9.70
C LYS A 133 18.70 -21.97 9.25
N GLN A 134 17.62 -22.22 8.52
CA GLN A 134 17.35 -23.54 7.96
C GLN A 134 18.45 -23.97 6.97
N ILE A 135 18.87 -23.08 6.06
CA ILE A 135 19.97 -23.36 5.12
C ILE A 135 21.25 -23.72 5.87
N ALA A 136 21.65 -22.91 6.86
CA ALA A 136 22.86 -23.15 7.65
C ALA A 136 22.81 -24.51 8.35
N PHE A 137 21.68 -24.83 8.97
CA PHE A 137 21.48 -26.14 9.61
C PHE A 137 21.61 -27.31 8.60
N GLN A 138 21.00 -27.21 7.42
CA GLN A 138 21.13 -28.24 6.39
C GLN A 138 22.57 -28.36 5.87
N GLN A 139 23.31 -27.24 5.78
CA GLN A 139 24.73 -27.23 5.38
C GLN A 139 25.61 -27.90 6.42
N ASP A 140 25.36 -27.69 7.72
CA ASP A 140 26.09 -28.35 8.79
C ASP A 140 25.87 -29.88 8.76
N GLN A 141 24.62 -30.31 8.55
CA GLN A 141 24.30 -31.73 8.35
C GLN A 141 24.99 -32.31 7.11
N LEU A 142 25.03 -31.58 6.00
CA LEU A 142 25.75 -32.00 4.80
C LEU A 142 27.25 -32.19 5.08
N LYS A 143 27.86 -31.26 5.82
CA LYS A 143 29.27 -31.34 6.22
C LYS A 143 29.55 -32.58 7.07
N GLN A 144 28.66 -32.91 8.00
CA GLN A 144 28.76 -34.14 8.79
C GLN A 144 28.72 -35.38 7.90
N LEU A 145 27.74 -35.48 6.98
CA LEU A 145 27.66 -36.60 6.04
C LEU A 145 28.91 -36.73 5.16
N GLN A 146 29.50 -35.61 4.73
CA GLN A 146 30.75 -35.61 3.96
C GLN A 146 31.93 -36.14 4.79
N ASN A 147 32.03 -35.78 6.06
CA ASN A 147 33.06 -36.31 6.96
C ASN A 147 32.88 -37.82 7.19
N ASP A 148 31.64 -38.28 7.39
CA ASP A 148 31.33 -39.70 7.53
C ASP A 148 31.73 -40.47 6.27
N ARG A 149 31.46 -39.91 5.08
CA ARG A 149 31.87 -40.50 3.80
C ARG A 149 33.37 -40.69 3.72
N ILE A 150 34.15 -39.70 4.17
CA ILE A 150 35.61 -39.79 4.21
C ILE A 150 36.04 -40.93 5.13
N SER A 151 35.42 -41.06 6.31
CA SER A 151 35.69 -42.16 7.24
C SER A 151 35.37 -43.53 6.63
N PHE A 152 34.20 -43.70 6.05
CA PHE A 152 33.81 -44.96 5.39
C PHE A 152 34.70 -45.31 4.21
N LYS A 153 35.14 -44.32 3.43
CA LYS A 153 36.09 -44.53 2.33
C LYS A 153 37.47 -44.95 2.82
N ARG A 154 37.95 -44.39 3.94
CA ARG A 154 39.20 -44.84 4.56
C ARG A 154 39.08 -46.30 5.01
N GLN A 155 37.99 -46.67 5.69
CA GLN A 155 37.74 -48.07 6.08
C GLN A 155 37.72 -48.99 4.86
N GLN A 156 37.04 -48.60 3.78
CA GLN A 156 36.99 -49.37 2.54
C GLN A 156 38.41 -49.59 1.97
N ILE A 157 39.26 -48.57 1.96
CA ILE A 157 40.64 -48.68 1.49
C ILE A 157 41.47 -49.64 2.35
N GLU A 158 41.29 -49.63 3.68
CA GLU A 158 42.01 -50.54 4.57
C GLU A 158 41.67 -52.01 4.30
N TYR A 159 40.41 -52.35 4.04
CA TYR A 159 40.03 -53.71 3.63
C TYR A 159 40.67 -54.11 2.31
N LEU A 160 40.65 -53.20 1.32
CA LEU A 160 41.25 -53.45 0.01
C LEU A 160 42.77 -53.65 0.10
N ARG A 161 43.45 -52.90 0.97
CA ARG A 161 44.90 -53.06 1.23
C ARG A 161 45.23 -54.44 1.81
N LYS A 162 44.35 -54.99 2.63
CA LYS A 162 44.49 -56.34 3.20
C LYS A 162 44.04 -57.45 2.24
N ALA A 163 43.62 -57.12 1.02
CA ALA A 163 42.96 -58.03 0.08
C ALA A 163 41.73 -58.74 0.68
N GLU A 164 41.09 -58.11 1.67
CA GLU A 164 39.88 -58.61 2.32
C GLU A 164 38.63 -58.12 1.59
N ASN A 165 37.56 -58.91 1.67
CA ASN A 165 36.26 -58.51 1.14
C ASN A 165 35.65 -57.39 2.00
N VAL A 166 35.25 -56.29 1.34
CA VAL A 166 34.57 -55.18 2.01
C VAL A 166 33.23 -55.65 2.58
N PRO A 167 32.98 -55.49 3.90
CA PRO A 167 31.74 -55.92 4.54
C PRO A 167 30.49 -55.28 3.91
N THR A 168 29.40 -56.04 3.81
CA THR A 168 28.13 -55.57 3.25
C THR A 168 27.59 -54.35 4.01
N SER A 169 27.77 -54.30 5.34
CA SER A 169 27.39 -53.15 6.16
C SER A 169 28.09 -51.86 5.71
N LEU A 170 29.38 -51.92 5.40
CA LEU A 170 30.15 -50.76 4.93
C LEU A 170 29.71 -50.30 3.53
N LYS A 171 29.37 -51.24 2.64
CA LYS A 171 28.79 -50.92 1.32
C LYS A 171 27.45 -50.19 1.47
N ASN A 172 26.57 -50.70 2.33
CA ASN A 172 25.27 -50.09 2.59
C ASN A 172 25.41 -48.69 3.22
N ASN A 173 26.35 -48.51 4.16
CA ASN A 173 26.62 -47.21 4.76
C ASN A 173 27.10 -46.18 3.71
N LEU A 174 27.97 -46.59 2.78
CA LEU A 174 28.43 -45.74 1.68
C LEU A 174 27.28 -45.33 0.75
N ASP A 175 26.41 -46.27 0.38
CA ASP A 175 25.25 -46.01 -0.50
C ASP A 175 24.23 -45.08 0.19
N ASN A 176 23.85 -45.40 1.42
CA ASN A 176 22.93 -44.57 2.21
C ASN A 176 23.48 -43.16 2.45
N ASN A 177 24.77 -43.05 2.77
CA ASN A 177 25.42 -41.75 2.95
C ASN A 177 25.39 -40.93 1.65
N GLN A 178 25.66 -41.56 0.50
CA GLN A 178 25.61 -40.88 -0.80
C GLN A 178 24.20 -40.37 -1.12
N LYS A 179 23.17 -41.20 -0.95
CA LYS A 179 21.76 -40.80 -1.12
C LYS A 179 21.37 -39.64 -0.20
N ASN A 180 21.79 -39.69 1.06
CA ASN A 180 21.52 -38.63 2.03
C ASN A 180 22.23 -37.31 1.65
N ILE A 181 23.45 -37.38 1.11
CA ILE A 181 24.17 -36.20 0.60
C ILE A 181 23.41 -35.56 -0.56
N GLU A 182 22.92 -36.36 -1.51
CA GLU A 182 22.17 -35.87 -2.67
C GLU A 182 20.86 -35.21 -2.24
N SER A 183 20.06 -35.90 -1.42
CA SER A 183 18.81 -35.35 -0.86
C SER A 183 19.04 -34.05 -0.07
N LYS A 184 20.14 -33.96 0.68
CA LYS A 184 20.49 -32.74 1.43
C LYS A 184 20.85 -31.58 0.50
N LYS A 185 21.59 -31.83 -0.58
CA LYS A 185 21.92 -30.82 -1.59
C LYS A 185 20.65 -30.29 -2.28
N GLU A 186 19.73 -31.17 -2.64
CA GLU A 186 18.44 -30.78 -3.22
C GLU A 186 17.62 -29.92 -2.26
N SER A 187 17.57 -30.32 -0.98
CA SER A 187 16.89 -29.57 0.08
C SER A 187 17.48 -28.17 0.26
N ILE A 188 18.81 -28.05 0.27
CA ILE A 188 19.50 -26.75 0.33
C ILE A 188 19.16 -25.89 -0.89
N ASN A 189 19.17 -26.46 -2.10
CA ASN A 189 18.82 -25.73 -3.32
C ASN A 189 17.37 -25.23 -3.28
N SER A 190 16.43 -26.08 -2.84
CA SER A 190 15.03 -25.70 -2.65
C SER A 190 14.88 -24.51 -1.68
N LEU A 191 15.58 -24.56 -0.53
CA LEU A 191 15.59 -23.45 0.44
C LEU A 191 16.21 -22.17 -0.14
N GLN A 192 17.25 -22.27 -0.96
CA GLN A 192 17.86 -21.12 -1.63
C GLN A 192 16.92 -20.50 -2.68
N ILE A 193 16.15 -21.31 -3.41
CA ILE A 193 15.10 -20.83 -4.31
C ILE A 193 14.00 -20.15 -3.50
N HIS A 194 13.54 -20.78 -2.41
CA HIS A 194 12.53 -20.23 -1.51
C HIS A 194 12.96 -18.88 -0.92
N TYR A 195 14.23 -18.74 -0.51
CA TYR A 195 14.82 -17.48 -0.05
C TYR A 195 14.68 -16.38 -1.12
N ARG A 196 15.12 -16.65 -2.35
CA ARG A 196 15.08 -15.67 -3.46
C ARG A 196 13.65 -15.27 -3.82
N ASN A 197 12.75 -16.25 -3.87
CA ASN A 197 11.33 -16.00 -4.17
C ASN A 197 10.67 -15.17 -3.07
N THR A 198 10.94 -15.49 -1.80
CA THR A 198 10.44 -14.74 -0.65
C THR A 198 10.94 -13.29 -0.69
N GLN A 199 12.24 -13.11 -0.94
CA GLN A 199 12.84 -11.77 -1.06
C GLN A 199 12.16 -10.96 -2.18
N ALA A 200 12.05 -11.53 -3.38
CA ALA A 200 11.42 -10.85 -4.51
C ALA A 200 9.94 -10.53 -4.28
N GLN A 201 9.18 -11.40 -3.60
CA GLN A 201 7.80 -11.15 -3.24
C GLN A 201 7.67 -9.95 -2.30
N TYR A 202 8.46 -9.92 -1.23
CA TYR A 202 8.45 -8.81 -0.29
C TYR A 202 8.95 -7.51 -0.92
N ASP A 203 9.98 -7.55 -1.77
CA ASP A 203 10.49 -6.34 -2.44
C ASP A 203 9.41 -5.68 -3.32
N ARG A 204 8.56 -6.49 -3.99
CA ARG A 204 7.39 -5.98 -4.72
C ARG A 204 6.35 -5.34 -3.79
N ILE A 205 6.06 -5.99 -2.66
CA ILE A 205 5.11 -5.47 -1.65
C ILE A 205 5.60 -4.14 -1.09
N ILE A 206 6.88 -4.08 -0.67
CA ILE A 206 7.51 -2.88 -0.11
C ILE A 206 7.50 -1.75 -1.14
N THR A 207 7.86 -2.04 -2.39
CA THR A 207 7.83 -1.05 -3.48
C THR A 207 6.43 -0.50 -3.68
N ARG A 208 5.41 -1.37 -3.66
CA ARG A 208 4.02 -0.93 -3.81
C ARG A 208 3.55 -0.08 -2.63
N LEU A 209 3.86 -0.48 -1.40
CA LEU A 209 3.50 0.26 -0.20
C LEU A 209 4.16 1.65 -0.16
N LYS A 210 5.45 1.76 -0.53
CA LYS A 210 6.15 3.05 -0.65
C LYS A 210 5.50 4.00 -1.66
N ALA A 211 4.90 3.47 -2.72
CA ALA A 211 4.19 4.28 -3.71
C ALA A 211 2.80 4.75 -3.21
N LEU A 212 2.33 4.25 -2.07
CA LEU A 212 1.02 4.55 -1.47
C LEU A 212 1.12 5.38 -0.18
N GLU A 213 2.34 5.70 0.24
CA GLU A 213 2.74 6.50 1.41
C GLU A 213 3.11 7.92 0.96
#